data_AF-A0A928AUY9-F1
#
_entry.id   AF-A0A928AUY9-F1
#
_cell.length_a   1.000
_cell.length_b   1.000
_cell.length_c   1.000
_cell.angle_alpha   90.00
_cell.angle_beta   90.00
_cell.angle_gamma   90.00
#
_symmetry.space_group_name_H-M   'P 1'
#
loop_
_entity.id
_entity.type
_entity.pdbx_description
1 polymer ?
#
loop_
_entity_poly.entity_id
_entity_poly.type
_entity_poly.pdbx_seq_one_letter_code
_entity_poly.pdbx_strand_id
1 'polypeptide(L)'
;MKKLLTLMALAAVAFTACEPDSTETNNDNLKIKLTSESVMNFGLEGGEGTITYDFEDISEATRSKLKYPTPEAVTAVEWITDITVHPTDLEVTFNVAANTGSAREATIKVWYDDFSFMVMVKQEGTTSYDQTFTATHLGGTYYGKLQTRGHDYFIILSNMQPESIATVPYGACEYRFDIYSERGAAFETERRVPVGTYTLDHQRTGEPGTIDAYQDCSYMYDNRELAKNEAFKSGTLTVTEDSIIADITLFNGEVHHVEYHGDCIMEDYTEPTFADINPVSQYTSDIEFDVTGGELMPIYRGNWYDSESDVWFVHMIEQRNGFNGVYLLFDLLVPRSNGGFENKDGFVGEYSLLDPKAESWDYTFPAGRLRDDSMQLHAWYAKCVSGQLDMSQAAPITAGSVKVEKAGDDYILTVDGKDDNGNNIRGTFRGKVNTYDNQAHD
;
A
#
# COMPACT_ATOMS: atom_id res chain seq x y z
N MET A 1 -2.61 -34.93 41.93
CA MET A 1 -3.79 -34.06 42.18
C MET A 1 -4.29 -33.66 40.79
N LYS A 2 -5.34 -34.31 40.23
CA LYS A 2 -6.77 -33.90 40.31
C LYS A 2 -6.87 -32.38 40.09
N LYS A 3 -7.35 -31.81 38.98
CA LYS A 3 -8.53 -32.01 38.10
C LYS A 3 -8.26 -31.14 36.82
N LEU A 4 -8.89 -31.21 35.65
CA LEU A 4 -10.02 -31.93 35.08
C LEU A 4 -9.87 -31.80 33.53
N LEU A 5 -9.82 -32.92 32.81
CA LEU A 5 -10.24 -33.00 31.41
C LEU A 5 -11.78 -32.98 31.39
N THR A 6 -12.43 -32.18 30.55
CA THR A 6 -13.79 -32.50 30.04
C THR A 6 -14.09 -31.67 28.79
N LEU A 7 -14.05 -32.28 27.59
CA LEU A 7 -15.15 -32.26 26.60
C LEU A 7 -14.74 -33.07 25.35
N MET A 8 -15.02 -34.37 25.40
CA MET A 8 -15.20 -35.21 24.23
C MET A 8 -16.26 -36.25 24.58
N ALA A 9 -17.11 -36.54 23.59
CA ALA A 9 -18.16 -37.56 23.54
C ALA A 9 -19.55 -37.17 24.06
N LEU A 10 -20.50 -37.07 23.12
CA LEU A 10 -21.80 -37.76 23.10
C LEU A 10 -22.46 -37.42 21.74
N ALA A 11 -23.11 -38.30 20.99
CA ALA A 11 -23.23 -39.74 20.99
C ALA A 11 -23.84 -40.14 19.64
N ALA A 12 -23.40 -41.27 19.09
CA ALA A 12 -24.14 -41.97 18.06
C ALA A 12 -25.48 -42.44 18.64
N VAL A 13 -26.59 -42.03 18.03
CA VAL A 13 -27.88 -42.70 18.18
C VAL A 13 -28.21 -43.32 16.84
N ALA A 14 -28.15 -44.65 16.79
CA ALA A 14 -28.73 -45.45 15.74
C ALA A 14 -30.26 -45.46 15.90
N PHE A 15 -30.99 -45.24 14.81
CA PHE A 15 -32.40 -45.58 14.72
C PHE A 15 -32.61 -46.53 13.54
N THR A 16 -33.09 -47.73 13.86
CA THR A 16 -33.86 -48.59 12.96
C THR A 16 -35.24 -48.75 13.56
N ALA A 17 -36.28 -48.26 12.87
CA ALA A 17 -37.61 -48.89 12.75
C ALA A 17 -38.53 -48.00 11.90
N CYS A 18 -39.01 -48.55 10.80
CA CYS A 18 -40.17 -48.04 10.06
C CYS A 18 -41.43 -48.15 10.92
N GLU A 19 -42.23 -47.08 10.98
CA GLU A 19 -43.68 -47.14 11.06
C GLU A 19 -44.26 -46.58 9.75
N PRO A 20 -45.41 -47.08 9.25
CA PRO A 20 -45.94 -46.67 7.95
C PRO A 20 -46.69 -45.34 8.01
N ASP A 21 -46.29 -44.44 7.12
CA ASP A 21 -47.04 -43.37 6.47
C ASP A 21 -48.34 -42.92 7.17
N SER A 22 -48.21 -41.99 8.12
CA SER A 22 -49.13 -40.87 8.15
C SER A 22 -48.81 -40.00 6.93
N THR A 23 -49.81 -39.60 6.16
CA THR A 23 -49.66 -38.69 5.02
C THR A 23 -48.98 -37.38 5.44
N GLU A 24 -47.65 -37.36 5.42
CA GLU A 24 -46.85 -36.17 5.58
C GLU A 24 -47.13 -35.28 4.38
N THR A 25 -47.62 -34.09 4.67
CA THR A 25 -47.74 -33.05 3.67
C THR A 25 -46.30 -32.61 3.42
N ASN A 26 -45.71 -33.14 2.35
CA ASN A 26 -44.30 -32.95 2.04
C ASN A 26 -44.01 -31.43 1.92
N ASN A 27 -43.38 -30.86 2.95
CA ASN A 27 -43.11 -29.42 3.10
C ASN A 27 -41.80 -29.01 2.38
N ASP A 28 -41.46 -29.70 1.28
CA ASP A 28 -40.17 -29.59 0.56
C ASP A 28 -39.86 -28.19 -0.01
N ASN A 29 -40.77 -27.22 0.10
CA ASN A 29 -40.59 -25.85 -0.41
C ASN A 29 -40.58 -24.76 0.67
N LEU A 30 -40.65 -25.09 1.97
CA LEU A 30 -40.47 -24.07 3.01
C LEU A 30 -39.02 -23.57 2.98
N LYS A 31 -38.81 -22.29 2.71
CA LYS A 31 -37.51 -21.65 2.82
C LYS A 31 -37.63 -20.40 3.68
N ILE A 32 -36.69 -20.24 4.58
CA ILE A 32 -36.58 -19.04 5.41
C ILE A 32 -35.42 -18.23 4.87
N LYS A 33 -35.68 -16.96 4.60
CA LYS A 33 -34.72 -16.02 4.05
C LYS A 33 -34.44 -14.95 5.08
N LEU A 34 -33.18 -14.82 5.46
CA LEU A 34 -32.72 -13.68 6.24
C LEU A 34 -32.85 -12.41 5.39
N THR A 35 -33.52 -11.38 5.92
CA THR A 35 -33.69 -10.08 5.25
C THR A 35 -32.88 -8.96 5.89
N SER A 36 -32.46 -9.11 7.15
CA SER A 36 -31.47 -8.25 7.79
C SER A 36 -30.03 -8.63 7.40
N GLU A 37 -29.05 -7.86 7.88
CA GLU A 37 -27.64 -8.23 7.76
C GLU A 37 -27.33 -9.55 8.49
N SER A 38 -26.42 -10.36 7.92
CA SER A 38 -25.94 -11.60 8.54
C SER A 38 -24.87 -11.36 9.60
N VAL A 39 -24.33 -10.14 9.67
CA VAL A 39 -23.37 -9.67 10.68
C VAL A 39 -23.87 -8.33 11.21
N MET A 40 -24.08 -8.22 12.51
CA MET A 40 -24.50 -6.98 13.18
C MET A 40 -23.37 -6.49 14.10
N ASN A 41 -23.00 -5.22 13.99
CA ASN A 41 -21.91 -4.61 14.76
C ASN A 41 -22.48 -3.66 15.82
N PHE A 42 -21.98 -3.79 17.05
CA PHE A 42 -22.38 -2.98 18.20
C PHE A 42 -21.15 -2.32 18.83
N GLY A 43 -21.32 -1.07 19.30
CA GLY A 43 -20.28 -0.37 20.05
C GLY A 43 -20.11 -0.89 21.49
N LEU A 44 -19.18 -0.29 22.22
CA LEU A 44 -18.91 -0.59 23.63
C LEU A 44 -20.15 -0.58 24.52
N GLU A 45 -21.05 0.38 24.34
CA GLU A 45 -22.26 0.50 25.15
C GLU A 45 -23.30 -0.61 24.88
N GLY A 46 -23.13 -1.36 23.79
CA GLY A 46 -24.11 -2.32 23.31
C GLY A 46 -25.32 -1.61 22.68
N GLY A 47 -26.50 -2.23 22.77
CA GLY A 47 -27.73 -1.67 22.21
C GLY A 47 -28.77 -2.72 21.81
N GLU A 48 -29.89 -2.23 21.28
CA GLU A 48 -30.97 -3.06 20.73
C GLU A 48 -30.60 -3.55 19.31
N GLY A 49 -30.84 -4.83 19.05
CA GLY A 49 -30.69 -5.47 17.74
C GLY A 49 -32.01 -6.06 17.24
N THR A 50 -32.20 -6.09 15.93
CA THR A 50 -33.39 -6.68 15.29
C THR A 50 -32.98 -7.52 14.08
N ILE A 51 -33.31 -8.80 14.12
CA ILE A 51 -33.16 -9.74 12.99
C ILE A 51 -34.50 -9.84 12.29
N THR A 52 -34.55 -9.46 11.03
CA THR A 52 -35.73 -9.64 10.17
C THR A 52 -35.53 -10.83 9.25
N TYR A 53 -36.57 -11.61 9.04
CA TYR A 53 -36.56 -12.72 8.09
C TYR A 53 -37.90 -12.80 7.34
N ASP A 54 -37.94 -13.64 6.31
CA ASP A 54 -39.15 -13.88 5.53
C ASP A 54 -39.27 -15.37 5.17
N PHE A 55 -40.49 -15.81 4.82
CA PHE A 55 -40.77 -17.14 4.31
C PHE A 55 -40.98 -17.06 2.80
N GLU A 56 -40.09 -17.66 2.01
CA GLU A 56 -40.29 -17.70 0.56
C GLU A 56 -41.51 -18.55 0.22
N ASP A 57 -42.40 -18.00 -0.60
CA ASP A 57 -43.51 -18.71 -1.27
C ASP A 57 -44.54 -19.40 -0.36
N ILE A 58 -44.71 -18.93 0.90
CA ILE A 58 -45.69 -19.51 1.83
C ILE A 58 -46.71 -18.48 2.30
N SER A 59 -47.98 -18.77 2.02
CA SER A 59 -49.11 -17.96 2.50
C SER A 59 -49.24 -18.03 4.02
N GLU A 60 -49.72 -16.96 4.66
CA GLU A 60 -50.00 -16.90 6.10
C GLU A 60 -50.93 -18.03 6.57
N ALA A 61 -51.92 -18.40 5.74
CA ALA A 61 -52.83 -19.51 6.01
C ALA A 61 -52.11 -20.87 6.05
N THR A 62 -51.02 -21.03 5.28
CA THR A 62 -50.16 -22.22 5.35
C THR A 62 -49.27 -22.18 6.58
N ARG A 63 -48.69 -21.01 6.94
CA ARG A 63 -47.86 -20.85 8.15
C ARG A 63 -48.59 -21.26 9.42
N SER A 64 -49.85 -20.85 9.55
CA SER A 64 -50.70 -21.16 10.73
C SER A 64 -50.97 -22.65 10.96
N LYS A 65 -50.68 -23.52 9.99
CA LYS A 65 -50.92 -24.98 10.05
C LYS A 65 -49.66 -25.79 10.35
N LEU A 66 -48.49 -25.14 10.46
CA LEU A 66 -47.22 -25.81 10.68
C LEU A 66 -47.09 -26.28 12.14
N LYS A 67 -46.36 -27.39 12.34
CA LYS A 67 -46.24 -28.13 13.61
C LYS A 67 -45.63 -27.29 14.73
N TYR A 68 -44.76 -26.35 14.37
CA TYR A 68 -44.16 -25.36 15.26
C TYR A 68 -44.47 -23.97 14.69
N PRO A 69 -45.59 -23.34 15.07
CA PRO A 69 -46.01 -22.07 14.47
C PRO A 69 -45.16 -20.89 14.96
N THR A 70 -44.22 -21.11 15.86
CA THR A 70 -43.45 -20.06 16.53
C THR A 70 -41.97 -20.32 16.29
N PRO A 71 -41.26 -19.40 15.61
CA PRO A 71 -39.81 -19.46 15.53
C PRO A 71 -39.19 -19.40 16.91
N GLU A 72 -38.02 -19.98 17.05
CA GLU A 72 -37.23 -19.94 18.26
C GLU A 72 -35.86 -19.32 17.94
N ALA A 73 -35.33 -18.56 18.89
CA ALA A 73 -34.03 -17.93 18.75
C ALA A 73 -33.23 -18.12 20.04
N VAL A 74 -31.98 -18.58 19.92
CA VAL A 74 -31.08 -18.71 21.07
C VAL A 74 -29.67 -18.28 20.75
N THR A 75 -28.94 -17.98 21.81
CA THR A 75 -27.50 -17.72 21.79
C THR A 75 -26.84 -18.46 22.95
N ALA A 76 -25.53 -18.67 22.84
CA ALA A 76 -24.74 -19.37 23.86
C ALA A 76 -24.09 -18.43 24.88
N VAL A 77 -24.29 -17.12 24.76
CA VAL A 77 -23.62 -16.09 25.58
C VAL A 77 -24.61 -15.30 26.41
N GLU A 78 -24.22 -14.92 27.61
CA GLU A 78 -25.09 -14.21 28.56
C GLU A 78 -25.17 -12.70 28.30
N TRP A 79 -24.26 -12.14 27.49
CA TRP A 79 -24.23 -10.70 27.17
C TRP A 79 -25.20 -10.29 26.04
N ILE A 80 -25.85 -11.27 25.40
CA ILE A 80 -27.00 -11.07 24.53
C ILE A 80 -28.24 -11.52 25.33
N THR A 81 -29.13 -10.58 25.60
CA THR A 81 -30.28 -10.75 26.50
C THR A 81 -31.58 -10.38 25.79
N ASP A 82 -32.71 -10.59 26.47
CA ASP A 82 -34.05 -10.19 26.02
C ASP A 82 -34.44 -10.66 24.61
N ILE A 83 -33.92 -11.82 24.20
CA ILE A 83 -34.26 -12.43 22.91
C ILE A 83 -35.75 -12.71 22.88
N THR A 84 -36.47 -11.96 22.05
CA THR A 84 -37.92 -12.07 21.89
C THR A 84 -38.22 -12.30 20.42
N VAL A 85 -38.93 -13.39 20.12
CA VAL A 85 -39.39 -13.68 18.78
C VAL A 85 -40.79 -13.09 18.60
N HIS A 86 -40.99 -12.33 17.52
CA HIS A 86 -42.26 -11.74 17.10
C HIS A 86 -42.76 -12.46 15.85
N PRO A 87 -43.52 -13.57 15.97
CA PRO A 87 -43.84 -14.44 14.83
C PRO A 87 -44.71 -13.77 13.78
N THR A 88 -45.52 -12.79 14.18
CA THR A 88 -46.40 -12.04 13.29
C THR A 88 -45.63 -11.01 12.47
N ASP A 89 -44.63 -10.37 13.08
CA ASP A 89 -43.81 -9.32 12.47
C ASP A 89 -42.58 -9.88 11.72
N LEU A 90 -42.31 -11.18 11.88
CA LEU A 90 -41.16 -11.89 11.29
C LEU A 90 -39.82 -11.31 11.75
N GLU A 91 -39.78 -11.00 13.04
CA GLU A 91 -38.66 -10.33 13.69
C GLU A 91 -38.20 -11.08 14.94
N VAL A 92 -36.90 -10.98 15.22
CA VAL A 92 -36.31 -11.35 16.51
C VAL A 92 -35.61 -10.12 17.07
N THR A 93 -36.06 -9.61 18.20
CA THR A 93 -35.43 -8.50 18.92
C THR A 93 -34.53 -9.04 20.04
N PHE A 94 -33.42 -8.37 20.30
CA PHE A 94 -32.48 -8.73 21.37
C PHE A 94 -31.73 -7.50 21.88
N ASN A 95 -31.14 -7.62 23.07
CA ASN A 95 -30.30 -6.60 23.69
C ASN A 95 -28.85 -7.08 23.81
N VAL A 96 -27.91 -6.26 23.36
CA VAL A 96 -26.47 -6.43 23.58
C VAL A 96 -26.08 -5.59 24.79
N ALA A 97 -25.60 -6.24 25.86
CA ALA A 97 -25.10 -5.55 27.04
C ALA A 97 -23.79 -4.82 26.75
N ALA A 98 -23.49 -3.75 27.49
CA ALA A 98 -22.22 -3.06 27.38
C ALA A 98 -21.01 -4.01 27.56
N ASN A 99 -19.91 -3.74 26.85
CA ASN A 99 -18.67 -4.48 26.93
C ASN A 99 -17.59 -3.67 27.63
N THR A 100 -17.05 -4.23 28.72
CA THR A 100 -15.95 -3.63 29.49
C THR A 100 -14.65 -4.41 29.36
N GLY A 101 -14.58 -5.36 28.41
CA GLY A 101 -13.41 -6.20 28.16
C GLY A 101 -13.04 -6.19 26.68
N SER A 102 -12.21 -7.14 26.25
CA SER A 102 -11.81 -7.27 24.85
C SER A 102 -13.01 -7.44 23.89
N ALA A 103 -12.79 -7.14 22.61
CA ALA A 103 -13.82 -7.32 21.58
C ALA A 103 -14.33 -8.75 21.60
N ARG A 104 -15.64 -8.93 21.39
CA ARG A 104 -16.32 -10.22 21.53
C ARG A 104 -17.32 -10.43 20.40
N GLU A 105 -17.53 -11.69 20.04
CA GLU A 105 -18.51 -12.08 19.04
C GLU A 105 -19.31 -13.31 19.52
N ALA A 106 -20.54 -13.41 19.04
CA ALA A 106 -21.41 -14.55 19.28
C ALA A 106 -22.37 -14.75 18.11
N THR A 107 -23.11 -15.85 18.15
CA THR A 107 -24.13 -16.17 17.15
C THR A 107 -25.50 -16.21 17.81
N ILE A 108 -26.50 -15.64 17.14
CA ILE A 108 -27.91 -15.93 17.40
C ILE A 108 -28.35 -16.92 16.33
N LYS A 109 -28.74 -18.13 16.75
CA LYS A 109 -29.35 -19.12 15.87
C LYS A 109 -30.86 -18.94 15.92
N VAL A 110 -31.47 -18.71 14.77
CA VAL A 110 -32.93 -18.67 14.60
C VAL A 110 -33.34 -19.94 13.87
N TRP A 111 -34.35 -20.64 14.37
CA TRP A 111 -34.90 -21.81 13.70
C TRP A 111 -36.42 -21.83 13.74
N TYR A 112 -36.97 -22.58 12.80
CA TYR A 112 -38.39 -22.79 12.64
C TYR A 112 -38.57 -24.14 11.94
N ASP A 113 -39.16 -25.10 12.66
CA ASP A 113 -39.17 -26.51 12.26
C ASP A 113 -37.73 -27.01 11.99
N ASP A 114 -37.48 -27.65 10.85
CA ASP A 114 -36.15 -28.15 10.47
C ASP A 114 -35.24 -27.08 9.84
N PHE A 115 -35.73 -25.85 9.64
CA PHE A 115 -34.98 -24.76 9.02
C PHE A 115 -34.29 -23.91 10.07
N SER A 116 -33.05 -23.51 9.80
CA SER A 116 -32.34 -22.57 10.66
C SER A 116 -31.36 -21.70 9.89
N PHE A 117 -31.12 -20.50 10.40
CA PHE A 117 -30.05 -19.62 9.98
C PHE A 117 -29.35 -19.02 11.21
N MET A 118 -28.22 -18.38 10.98
CA MET A 118 -27.37 -17.82 12.02
C MET A 118 -27.05 -16.37 11.68
N VAL A 119 -27.15 -15.50 12.68
CA VAL A 119 -26.70 -14.10 12.60
C VAL A 119 -25.52 -13.94 13.56
N MET A 120 -24.42 -13.40 13.06
CA MET A 120 -23.25 -13.07 13.85
C MET A 120 -23.41 -11.70 14.49
N VAL A 121 -23.24 -11.62 15.80
CA VAL A 121 -23.25 -10.38 16.57
C VAL A 121 -21.83 -10.09 17.01
N LYS A 122 -21.27 -8.97 16.56
CA LYS A 122 -19.94 -8.48 16.94
C LYS A 122 -20.09 -7.26 17.82
N GLN A 123 -19.33 -7.22 18.90
CA GLN A 123 -19.28 -6.08 19.79
C GLN A 123 -17.84 -5.61 20.00
N GLU A 124 -17.63 -4.31 19.86
CA GLU A 124 -16.37 -3.65 20.21
C GLU A 124 -15.98 -3.96 21.66
N GLY A 125 -14.69 -3.91 21.96
CA GLY A 125 -14.18 -4.07 23.31
C GLY A 125 -13.33 -2.91 23.74
N THR A 126 -13.14 -2.78 25.05
CA THR A 126 -12.24 -1.78 25.62
C THR A 126 -10.81 -2.17 25.23
N THR A 127 -10.24 -1.43 24.30
CA THR A 127 -8.82 -1.50 24.01
C THR A 127 -8.08 -0.85 25.18
N SER A 128 -7.40 -1.65 25.98
CA SER A 128 -6.42 -1.11 26.92
C SER A 128 -5.16 -0.78 26.14
N TYR A 129 -4.81 0.50 26.07
CA TYR A 129 -3.59 0.94 25.43
C TYR A 129 -2.41 0.84 26.41
N ASP A 130 -1.31 0.25 25.96
CA ASP A 130 -0.04 0.26 26.67
C ASP A 130 0.57 1.66 26.68
N GLN A 131 0.29 2.45 25.63
CA GLN A 131 0.69 3.85 25.52
C GLN A 131 -0.42 4.70 24.91
N THR A 132 -0.61 5.90 25.46
CA THR A 132 -1.41 6.96 24.85
C THR A 132 -0.50 8.15 24.59
N PHE A 133 -0.51 8.64 23.34
CA PHE A 133 0.35 9.70 22.88
C PHE A 133 -0.47 10.78 22.20
N THR A 134 -0.24 12.04 22.58
CA THR A 134 -0.82 13.19 21.90
C THR A 134 0.30 13.96 21.20
N ALA A 135 0.30 13.91 19.87
CA ALA A 135 1.20 14.68 19.03
C ALA A 135 0.84 16.17 19.08
N THR A 136 1.86 17.01 19.07
CA THR A 136 1.73 18.48 18.99
C THR A 136 2.18 19.02 17.64
N HIS A 137 2.73 18.16 16.78
CA HIS A 137 3.22 18.49 15.45
C HIS A 137 2.77 17.45 14.43
N LEU A 138 2.35 17.94 13.27
CA LEU A 138 2.08 17.18 12.06
C LEU A 138 3.01 17.71 10.95
N GLY A 139 3.97 16.90 10.54
CA GLY A 139 4.83 17.17 9.40
C GLY A 139 4.87 15.99 8.43
N GLY A 140 5.67 16.07 7.38
CA GLY A 140 5.72 14.99 6.40
C GLY A 140 6.22 15.40 5.03
N THR A 141 6.07 14.51 4.06
CA THR A 141 6.38 14.73 2.65
C THR A 141 5.28 14.11 1.81
N TYR A 142 4.89 14.81 0.75
CA TYR A 142 4.07 14.23 -0.30
C TYR A 142 4.96 13.79 -1.45
N TYR A 143 5.07 12.47 -1.64
CA TYR A 143 5.87 11.89 -2.72
C TYR A 143 5.09 11.82 -4.04
N GLY A 144 3.77 11.99 -4.00
CA GLY A 144 2.93 11.92 -5.20
C GLY A 144 2.59 10.49 -5.56
N LYS A 145 2.31 10.23 -6.84
CA LYS A 145 1.93 8.89 -7.32
C LYS A 145 3.17 8.18 -7.88
N LEU A 146 4.12 7.86 -7.00
CA LEU A 146 5.33 7.12 -7.38
C LEU A 146 5.02 5.62 -7.28
N GLN A 147 4.90 4.94 -8.43
CA GLN A 147 4.77 3.48 -8.53
C GLN A 147 3.56 2.82 -7.84
N THR A 148 2.65 3.59 -7.25
CA THR A 148 1.52 3.11 -6.45
C THR A 148 0.17 3.50 -7.06
N ARG A 149 -0.90 2.84 -6.63
CA ARG A 149 -2.26 3.08 -7.15
C ARG A 149 -2.86 4.36 -6.59
N GLY A 150 -2.60 4.62 -5.31
CA GLY A 150 -2.87 5.87 -4.60
C GLY A 150 -1.70 6.85 -4.67
N HIS A 151 -1.92 8.03 -4.12
CA HIS A 151 -0.89 9.03 -3.89
C HIS A 151 -0.29 8.80 -2.49
N ASP A 152 1.03 8.87 -2.41
CA ASP A 152 1.82 8.69 -1.20
C ASP A 152 1.92 10.00 -0.41
N TYR A 153 1.47 9.92 0.84
CA TYR A 153 1.61 10.95 1.86
C TYR A 153 2.37 10.34 3.06
N PHE A 154 3.66 10.66 3.15
CA PHE A 154 4.46 10.34 4.33
C PHE A 154 4.21 11.38 5.42
N ILE A 155 3.58 10.99 6.52
CA ILE A 155 3.23 11.86 7.64
C ILE A 155 4.00 11.46 8.92
N ILE A 156 4.34 12.47 9.72
CA ILE A 156 5.02 12.33 11.01
C ILE A 156 4.16 13.02 12.07
N LEU A 157 3.72 12.24 13.05
CA LEU A 157 3.08 12.73 14.27
C LEU A 157 4.12 12.75 15.38
N SER A 158 4.42 13.93 15.91
CA SER A 158 5.47 14.10 16.92
C SER A 158 5.07 15.04 18.06
N ASN A 159 5.69 14.86 19.22
CA ASN A 159 5.60 15.79 20.35
C ASN A 159 6.65 16.91 20.25
N MET A 160 7.57 16.85 19.29
CA MET A 160 8.59 17.85 19.01
C MET A 160 8.77 18.00 17.50
N GLN A 161 8.88 19.22 17.00
CA GLN A 161 9.03 19.49 15.57
C GLN A 161 10.34 18.88 15.01
N PRO A 162 10.26 17.93 14.06
CA PRO A 162 11.43 17.46 13.30
C PRO A 162 12.00 18.55 12.38
N GLU A 163 13.30 18.49 12.08
CA GLU A 163 13.93 19.42 11.11
C GLU A 163 13.76 18.95 9.65
N SER A 164 13.73 17.63 9.45
CA SER A 164 13.40 16.97 8.18
C SER A 164 12.84 15.56 8.44
N ILE A 165 12.37 14.89 7.38
CA ILE A 165 11.94 13.49 7.44
C ILE A 165 13.05 12.52 7.93
N ALA A 166 14.32 12.92 7.81
CA ALA A 166 15.47 12.10 8.18
C ALA A 166 15.93 12.30 9.63
N THR A 167 15.39 13.30 10.33
CA THR A 167 15.81 13.66 11.69
C THR A 167 14.74 13.31 12.71
N VAL A 168 15.15 12.81 13.88
CA VAL A 168 14.31 12.70 15.07
C VAL A 168 14.89 13.64 16.13
N PRO A 169 14.18 14.67 16.61
CA PRO A 169 14.70 15.54 17.64
C PRO A 169 15.03 14.77 18.92
N TYR A 170 16.04 15.22 19.64
CA TYR A 170 16.41 14.60 20.91
C TYR A 170 15.26 14.69 21.94
N GLY A 171 14.83 13.54 22.46
CA GLY A 171 13.71 13.42 23.39
C GLY A 171 12.35 13.33 22.72
N ALA A 172 12.29 13.35 21.38
CA ALA A 172 11.06 13.20 20.64
C ALA A 172 10.56 11.75 20.67
N CYS A 173 9.24 11.65 20.58
CA CYS A 173 8.48 10.44 20.32
C CYS A 173 7.73 10.69 19.02
N GLU A 174 8.00 9.88 17.99
CA GLU A 174 7.42 10.04 16.66
C GLU A 174 6.68 8.78 16.24
N TYR A 175 5.57 8.99 15.52
CA TYR A 175 4.87 7.98 14.78
C TYR A 175 4.86 8.39 13.31
N ARG A 176 5.46 7.56 12.48
CA ARG A 176 5.62 7.80 11.04
C ARG A 176 4.65 6.90 10.29
N PHE A 177 3.96 7.44 9.30
CA PHE A 177 3.03 6.70 8.44
C PHE A 177 3.27 7.10 6.99
N ASP A 178 3.47 6.13 6.13
CA ASP A 178 3.30 6.29 4.69
C ASP A 178 1.86 5.87 4.37
N ILE A 179 0.99 6.83 4.04
CA ILE A 179 -0.42 6.55 3.71
C ILE A 179 -0.69 6.77 2.22
N TYR A 180 -1.47 5.87 1.63
CA TYR A 180 -1.90 5.96 0.25
C TYR A 180 -3.35 6.40 0.19
N SER A 181 -3.63 7.46 -0.57
CA SER A 181 -4.97 8.01 -0.70
C SER A 181 -5.29 8.42 -2.14
N GLU A 182 -6.55 8.71 -2.43
CA GLU A 182 -6.87 9.48 -3.62
C GLU A 182 -6.27 10.88 -3.51
N ARG A 183 -6.04 11.54 -4.64
CA ARG A 183 -5.54 12.92 -4.61
C ARG A 183 -6.63 13.84 -4.05
N GLY A 184 -6.39 14.40 -2.87
CA GLY A 184 -7.31 15.36 -2.27
C GLY A 184 -7.37 16.65 -3.08
N ALA A 185 -8.58 17.14 -3.39
CA ALA A 185 -8.75 18.41 -4.12
C ALA A 185 -8.13 19.61 -3.38
N ALA A 186 -8.13 19.57 -2.04
CA ALA A 186 -7.52 20.60 -1.19
C ALA A 186 -5.99 20.60 -1.25
N PHE A 187 -5.36 19.48 -1.65
CA PHE A 187 -3.91 19.33 -1.62
C PHE A 187 -3.18 20.34 -2.53
N GLU A 188 -3.82 20.76 -3.61
CA GLU A 188 -3.27 21.75 -4.56
C GLU A 188 -3.14 23.15 -3.93
N THR A 189 -3.92 23.45 -2.90
CA THR A 189 -3.95 24.77 -2.25
C THR A 189 -3.27 24.76 -0.90
N GLU A 190 -3.43 23.68 -0.14
CA GLU A 190 -2.88 23.48 1.20
C GLU A 190 -2.51 22.00 1.29
N ARG A 191 -1.29 21.65 1.74
CA ARG A 191 -0.79 20.27 1.79
C ARG A 191 -1.51 19.44 2.86
N ARG A 192 -2.81 19.27 2.69
CA ARG A 192 -3.72 18.66 3.65
C ARG A 192 -3.71 17.15 3.47
N VAL A 193 -3.52 16.44 4.57
CA VAL A 193 -3.64 14.99 4.62
C VAL A 193 -5.10 14.63 4.28
N PRO A 194 -5.36 13.75 3.30
CA PRO A 194 -6.74 13.47 2.89
C PRO A 194 -7.56 12.80 4.00
N VAL A 195 -8.79 13.28 4.20
CA VAL A 195 -9.75 12.69 5.13
C VAL A 195 -10.07 11.25 4.72
N GLY A 196 -10.08 10.36 5.70
CA GLY A 196 -10.35 8.94 5.46
C GLY A 196 -9.91 8.06 6.61
N THR A 197 -10.24 6.78 6.51
CA THR A 197 -9.72 5.74 7.39
C THR A 197 -8.78 4.86 6.58
N TYR A 198 -7.58 4.65 7.12
CA TYR A 198 -6.49 3.93 6.50
C TYR A 198 -6.16 2.70 7.33
N THR A 199 -5.85 1.59 6.66
CA THR A 199 -5.47 0.33 7.31
C THR A 199 -4.11 -0.17 6.82
N LEU A 200 -3.35 -0.81 7.70
CA LEU A 200 -2.03 -1.35 7.36
C LEU A 200 -2.10 -2.39 6.24
N ASP A 201 -1.31 -2.19 5.18
CA ASP A 201 -1.24 -3.04 4.00
C ASP A 201 0.11 -3.76 3.90
N HIS A 202 0.14 -4.99 4.42
CA HIS A 202 1.31 -5.87 4.36
C HIS A 202 1.69 -6.31 2.94
N GLN A 203 0.79 -6.16 1.96
CA GLN A 203 1.05 -6.51 0.57
C GLN A 203 1.64 -5.34 -0.22
N ARG A 204 1.73 -4.14 0.39
CA ARG A 204 2.30 -2.95 -0.23
C ARG A 204 1.67 -2.64 -1.60
N THR A 205 0.36 -2.83 -1.69
CA THR A 205 -0.41 -2.58 -2.90
C THR A 205 -0.42 -1.10 -3.27
N GLY A 206 -0.20 -0.22 -2.28
CA GLY A 206 -0.24 1.22 -2.44
C GLY A 206 -1.63 1.70 -2.85
N GLU A 207 -2.69 0.99 -2.46
CA GLU A 207 -4.07 1.34 -2.78
C GLU A 207 -4.59 2.50 -1.91
N PRO A 208 -5.47 3.37 -2.43
CA PRO A 208 -6.14 4.36 -1.60
C PRO A 208 -6.82 3.73 -0.37
N GLY A 209 -6.62 4.34 0.81
CA GLY A 209 -7.11 3.84 2.09
C GLY A 209 -6.16 2.86 2.79
N THR A 210 -4.89 2.80 2.38
CA THR A 210 -3.88 1.93 3.00
C THR A 210 -2.76 2.71 3.67
N ILE A 211 -2.05 2.05 4.58
CA ILE A 211 -0.78 2.49 5.20
C ILE A 211 0.29 1.47 4.79
N ASP A 212 1.48 1.89 4.33
CA ASP A 212 2.57 0.94 4.06
C ASP A 212 2.91 0.15 5.33
N ALA A 213 3.29 -1.11 5.19
CA ALA A 213 3.76 -1.94 6.30
C ALA A 213 5.29 -1.99 6.40
N TYR A 214 6.00 -1.22 5.56
CA TYR A 214 7.46 -1.21 5.52
C TYR A 214 8.09 -0.29 6.58
N GLN A 215 9.42 -0.31 6.68
CA GLN A 215 10.24 0.31 7.74
C GLN A 215 10.00 1.82 7.95
N ASP A 216 9.40 2.49 6.97
CA ASP A 216 9.05 3.90 7.03
C ASP A 216 7.82 4.17 7.92
N CYS A 217 7.04 3.13 8.23
CA CYS A 217 5.96 3.14 9.22
C CYS A 217 6.45 2.62 10.57
N SER A 218 6.84 3.53 11.45
CA SER A 218 7.48 3.17 12.71
C SER A 218 7.13 4.08 13.87
N TYR A 219 7.23 3.49 15.07
CA TYR A 219 7.37 4.21 16.33
C TYR A 219 8.85 4.48 16.57
N MET A 220 9.22 5.73 16.78
CA MET A 220 10.59 6.15 17.09
C MET A 220 10.65 6.90 18.42
N TYR A 221 11.60 6.53 19.27
CA TYR A 221 11.93 7.27 20.49
C TYR A 221 13.44 7.42 20.62
N ASP A 222 13.93 8.66 20.63
CA ASP A 222 15.35 8.97 20.83
C ASP A 222 15.61 9.58 22.21
N ASN A 223 16.38 8.88 23.04
CA ASN A 223 16.85 9.36 24.33
C ASN A 223 18.38 9.38 24.50
N ARG A 224 19.17 9.40 23.41
CA ARG A 224 20.66 9.33 23.36
C ARG A 224 21.32 8.03 23.82
N GLU A 225 20.61 7.12 24.47
CA GLU A 225 21.18 5.84 24.89
C GLU A 225 20.75 4.69 23.99
N LEU A 226 19.50 4.69 23.51
CA LEU A 226 18.98 3.72 22.54
C LEU A 226 17.86 4.38 21.72
N ALA A 227 18.10 4.66 20.44
CA ALA A 227 16.99 4.92 19.51
C ALA A 227 16.18 3.63 19.39
N LYS A 228 14.94 3.62 19.89
CA LYS A 228 14.01 2.49 19.71
C LYS A 228 13.24 2.75 18.42
N ASN A 229 13.32 1.83 17.46
CA ASN A 229 12.48 1.81 16.27
C ASN A 229 11.69 0.49 16.30
N GLU A 230 10.36 0.58 16.30
CA GLU A 230 9.47 -0.56 16.22
C GLU A 230 8.48 -0.38 15.07
N ALA A 231 8.39 -1.38 14.20
CA ALA A 231 7.44 -1.40 13.10
C ALA A 231 6.02 -1.73 13.58
N PHE A 232 5.03 -1.35 12.76
CA PHE A 232 3.62 -1.65 13.02
C PHE A 232 3.27 -3.07 12.58
N LYS A 233 2.63 -3.83 13.45
CA LYS A 233 2.09 -5.16 13.16
C LYS A 233 0.69 -5.09 12.56
N SER A 234 -0.13 -4.19 13.08
CA SER A 234 -1.48 -3.87 12.61
C SER A 234 -1.88 -2.49 13.10
N GLY A 235 -2.81 -1.84 12.43
CA GLY A 235 -3.38 -0.60 12.94
C GLY A 235 -4.35 0.05 11.97
N THR A 236 -5.05 1.05 12.50
CA THR A 236 -5.93 1.94 11.75
C THR A 236 -5.51 3.38 12.01
N LEU A 237 -5.60 4.22 11.00
CA LEU A 237 -5.42 5.66 11.12
C LEU A 237 -6.64 6.36 10.52
N THR A 238 -7.27 7.24 11.27
CA THR A 238 -8.42 8.03 10.83
C THR A 238 -8.03 9.50 10.80
N VAL A 239 -8.20 10.13 9.64
CA VAL A 239 -7.98 11.56 9.42
C VAL A 239 -9.35 12.23 9.27
N THR A 240 -9.63 13.24 10.09
CA THR A 240 -10.74 14.18 9.91
C THR A 240 -10.19 15.53 9.41
N GLU A 241 -11.06 16.54 9.27
CA GLU A 241 -10.61 17.88 8.90
C GLU A 241 -9.69 18.51 9.96
N ASP A 242 -9.86 18.11 11.23
CA ASP A 242 -9.35 18.73 12.44
C ASP A 242 -8.64 17.76 13.41
N SER A 243 -8.46 16.49 13.03
CA SER A 243 -7.76 15.50 13.86
C SER A 243 -7.17 14.35 13.06
N ILE A 244 -6.16 13.69 13.65
CA ILE A 244 -5.64 12.40 13.22
C ILE A 244 -5.62 11.49 14.44
N ILE A 245 -6.26 10.32 14.35
CA ILE A 245 -6.32 9.33 15.41
C ILE A 245 -5.80 8.01 14.85
N ALA A 246 -4.85 7.38 15.54
CA ALA A 246 -4.34 6.07 15.16
C ALA A 246 -4.33 5.09 16.33
N ASP A 247 -4.81 3.88 16.06
CA ASP A 247 -4.73 2.74 16.96
C ASP A 247 -3.81 1.70 16.34
N ILE A 248 -2.69 1.43 17.01
CA ILE A 248 -1.57 0.68 16.43
C ILE A 248 -1.16 -0.43 17.37
N THR A 249 -0.91 -1.63 16.84
CA THR A 249 -0.20 -2.70 17.54
C THR A 249 1.20 -2.81 16.96
N LEU A 250 2.21 -2.69 17.81
CA LEU A 250 3.61 -2.87 17.42
C LEU A 250 3.99 -4.36 17.31
N PHE A 251 5.09 -4.68 16.63
CA PHE A 251 5.56 -6.07 16.51
C PHE A 251 5.95 -6.72 17.85
N ASN A 252 6.33 -5.91 18.85
CA ASN A 252 6.60 -6.37 20.20
C ASN A 252 5.32 -6.69 21.01
N GLY A 253 4.13 -6.39 20.47
CA GLY A 253 2.83 -6.65 21.07
C GLY A 253 2.20 -5.47 21.81
N GLU A 254 2.92 -4.35 22.00
CA GLU A 254 2.38 -3.13 22.61
C GLU A 254 1.27 -2.52 21.73
N VAL A 255 0.19 -2.06 22.36
CA VAL A 255 -0.94 -1.39 21.71
C VAL A 255 -0.93 0.10 22.06
N HIS A 256 -0.77 0.95 21.05
CA HIS A 256 -0.63 2.39 21.18
C HIS A 256 -1.88 3.10 20.66
N HIS A 257 -2.30 4.15 21.36
CA HIS A 257 -3.29 5.14 20.90
C HIS A 257 -2.57 6.47 20.64
N VAL A 258 -2.72 7.01 19.44
CA VAL A 258 -2.07 8.24 19.01
C VAL A 258 -3.12 9.24 18.56
N GLU A 259 -3.04 10.46 19.06
CA GLU A 259 -3.94 11.54 18.69
C GLU A 259 -3.14 12.77 18.25
N TYR A 260 -3.64 13.47 17.24
CA TYR A 260 -3.29 14.84 16.89
C TYR A 260 -4.58 15.64 16.75
N HIS A 261 -4.63 16.81 17.37
CA HIS A 261 -5.79 17.71 17.33
C HIS A 261 -5.35 19.05 16.73
N GLY A 262 -5.89 19.40 15.57
CA GLY A 262 -5.51 20.60 14.82
C GLY A 262 -5.78 20.43 13.32
N ASP A 263 -5.55 21.50 12.55
CA ASP A 263 -5.68 21.41 11.09
C ASP A 263 -4.74 20.33 10.54
N CYS A 264 -5.28 19.41 9.75
CA CYS A 264 -4.52 18.32 9.11
C CYS A 264 -3.68 18.80 7.91
N ILE A 265 -3.08 19.99 7.99
CA ILE A 265 -2.16 20.54 7.00
C ILE A 265 -0.75 20.13 7.42
N MET A 266 -0.09 19.30 6.63
CA MET A 266 1.26 18.86 6.96
C MET A 266 2.27 19.97 6.70
N GLU A 267 3.17 20.20 7.66
CA GLU A 267 4.43 20.88 7.38
C GLU A 267 5.22 20.03 6.38
N ASP A 268 5.64 20.64 5.29
CA ASP A 268 6.37 19.94 4.25
C ASP A 268 7.86 19.91 4.57
N TYR A 269 8.31 18.71 4.86
CA TYR A 269 9.68 18.32 5.09
C TYR A 269 10.28 17.66 3.84
N THR A 270 9.70 17.84 2.65
CA THR A 270 10.52 17.67 1.44
C THR A 270 11.73 18.56 1.65
N GLU A 271 12.90 17.93 1.79
CA GLU A 271 14.14 18.68 1.69
C GLU A 271 14.00 19.52 0.42
N PRO A 272 14.34 20.83 0.48
CA PRO A 272 14.09 21.76 -0.61
C PRO A 272 14.45 21.02 -1.89
N THR A 273 13.43 20.76 -2.73
CA THR A 273 13.55 19.89 -3.90
C THR A 273 14.89 20.21 -4.53
N PHE A 274 15.86 19.31 -4.39
CA PHE A 274 17.26 19.57 -4.72
C PHE A 274 17.26 20.36 -6.03
N ALA A 275 17.66 21.63 -5.96
CA ALA A 275 17.36 22.53 -7.06
C ALA A 275 18.14 22.02 -8.26
N ASP A 276 17.46 21.79 -9.38
CA ASP A 276 18.15 21.38 -10.60
C ASP A 276 19.15 22.48 -10.97
N ILE A 277 20.42 22.12 -11.00
CA ILE A 277 21.47 23.01 -11.51
C ILE A 277 21.26 23.07 -13.03
N ASN A 278 21.10 24.27 -13.58
CA ASN A 278 20.96 24.46 -15.03
C ASN A 278 21.51 25.85 -15.46
N PRO A 279 22.36 25.94 -16.50
CA PRO A 279 22.96 24.81 -17.23
C PRO A 279 24.07 24.13 -16.43
N VAL A 280 24.16 22.81 -16.57
CA VAL A 280 25.24 21.98 -16.06
C VAL A 280 26.34 21.82 -17.11
N SER A 281 25.97 21.66 -18.38
CA SER A 281 26.94 21.43 -19.45
C SER A 281 27.94 22.59 -19.54
N GLN A 282 29.23 22.26 -19.44
CA GLN A 282 30.33 23.21 -19.66
C GLN A 282 30.80 23.23 -21.12
N TYR A 283 30.18 22.43 -21.99
CA TYR A 283 30.53 22.40 -23.41
C TYR A 283 30.08 23.67 -24.11
N THR A 284 30.92 24.18 -25.00
CA THR A 284 30.65 25.36 -25.84
C THR A 284 30.50 24.99 -27.32
N SER A 285 30.47 23.69 -27.63
CA SER A 285 30.34 23.16 -28.98
C SER A 285 29.70 21.77 -28.93
N ASP A 286 29.18 21.33 -30.08
CA ASP A 286 28.67 19.97 -30.28
C ASP A 286 29.68 18.90 -29.82
N ILE A 287 29.13 17.83 -29.24
CA ILE A 287 29.83 16.64 -28.76
C ILE A 287 29.58 15.52 -29.77
N GLU A 288 30.67 14.99 -30.32
CA GLU A 288 30.64 13.84 -31.22
C GLU A 288 31.47 12.70 -30.61
N PHE A 289 30.97 11.47 -30.65
CA PHE A 289 31.70 10.29 -30.15
C PHE A 289 31.45 9.04 -31.01
N ASP A 290 32.47 8.19 -31.08
CA ASP A 290 32.36 6.86 -31.68
C ASP A 290 33.20 5.88 -30.85
N VAL A 291 32.52 5.10 -30.02
CA VAL A 291 33.13 4.13 -29.12
C VAL A 291 32.96 2.73 -29.69
N THR A 292 34.05 2.00 -29.80
CA THR A 292 34.04 0.58 -30.17
C THR A 292 34.75 -0.27 -29.11
N GLY A 293 34.14 -1.40 -28.75
CA GLY A 293 34.68 -2.31 -27.75
C GLY A 293 34.49 -1.85 -26.30
N GLY A 294 33.50 -1.00 -26.04
CA GLY A 294 33.15 -0.59 -24.69
C GLY A 294 32.43 -1.69 -23.91
N GLU A 295 32.08 -1.39 -22.66
CA GLU A 295 31.31 -2.28 -21.79
C GLU A 295 29.97 -1.64 -21.42
N LEU A 296 28.92 -2.47 -21.41
CA LEU A 296 27.56 -2.10 -21.04
C LEU A 296 27.15 -2.85 -19.76
N MET A 297 26.48 -2.17 -18.85
CA MET A 297 25.95 -2.71 -17.59
C MET A 297 24.48 -2.28 -17.47
N PRO A 298 23.53 -3.13 -17.91
CA PRO A 298 22.11 -2.89 -17.74
C PRO A 298 21.66 -3.40 -16.36
N ILE A 299 20.97 -2.55 -15.63
CA ILE A 299 20.42 -2.79 -14.30
C ILE A 299 18.91 -2.71 -14.42
N TYR A 300 18.21 -3.81 -14.13
CA TYR A 300 16.75 -3.81 -14.11
C TYR A 300 16.26 -3.27 -12.77
N ARG A 301 15.44 -2.22 -12.79
CA ARG A 301 14.91 -1.56 -11.58
C ARG A 301 13.41 -1.79 -11.37
N GLY A 302 12.81 -2.72 -12.11
CA GLY A 302 11.36 -2.91 -12.09
C GLY A 302 10.65 -1.65 -12.54
N ASN A 303 9.50 -1.36 -11.94
CA ASN A 303 8.62 -0.29 -12.35
C ASN A 303 8.95 1.04 -11.64
N TRP A 304 10.24 1.41 -11.53
CA TRP A 304 10.77 2.48 -10.65
C TRP A 304 10.05 3.83 -10.75
N TYR A 305 9.51 4.18 -11.92
CA TYR A 305 8.89 5.49 -12.13
C TYR A 305 7.36 5.48 -12.14
N ASP A 306 6.73 4.42 -12.64
CA ASP A 306 5.28 4.32 -12.77
C ASP A 306 4.81 2.86 -12.77
N SER A 307 3.50 2.59 -12.77
CA SER A 307 2.95 1.22 -12.71
C SER A 307 2.88 0.48 -14.05
N GLU A 308 3.02 1.19 -15.16
CA GLU A 308 2.75 0.74 -16.52
C GLU A 308 4.02 0.43 -17.33
N SER A 309 5.17 0.99 -16.94
CA SER A 309 6.47 0.77 -17.58
C SER A 309 7.51 0.23 -16.59
N ASP A 310 8.41 -0.61 -17.09
CA ASP A 310 9.61 -1.03 -16.36
C ASP A 310 10.82 -0.15 -16.76
N VAL A 311 11.82 -0.10 -15.89
CA VAL A 311 13.01 0.74 -16.03
C VAL A 311 14.26 -0.13 -16.14
N TRP A 312 15.01 0.10 -17.21
CA TRP A 312 16.38 -0.37 -17.36
C TRP A 312 17.34 0.81 -17.20
N PHE A 313 18.11 0.78 -16.12
CA PHE A 313 19.18 1.73 -15.88
C PHE A 313 20.48 1.21 -16.52
N VAL A 314 20.92 1.87 -17.59
CA VAL A 314 22.01 1.40 -18.44
C VAL A 314 23.23 2.30 -18.29
N HIS A 315 24.31 1.73 -17.79
CA HIS A 315 25.64 2.35 -17.80
C HIS A 315 26.45 1.84 -18.99
N MET A 316 27.19 2.72 -19.63
CA MET A 316 28.14 2.37 -20.68
C MET A 316 29.46 3.06 -20.43
N ILE A 317 30.55 2.30 -20.48
CA ILE A 317 31.90 2.78 -20.17
C ILE A 317 32.84 2.35 -21.29
N GLU A 318 33.55 3.29 -21.90
CA GLU A 318 34.51 3.01 -22.97
C GLU A 318 35.63 2.06 -22.50
N GLN A 319 36.21 2.33 -21.32
CA GLN A 319 37.25 1.47 -20.72
C GLN A 319 36.94 1.20 -19.26
N ARG A 320 36.45 0.00 -18.92
CA ARG A 320 36.19 -0.37 -17.52
C ARG A 320 37.45 -0.43 -16.67
N ASN A 321 38.51 -1.02 -17.21
CA ASN A 321 39.80 -1.09 -16.51
C ASN A 321 40.40 0.33 -16.41
N GLY A 322 40.41 0.87 -15.20
CA GLY A 322 40.81 2.26 -14.95
C GLY A 322 39.69 3.29 -15.12
N PHE A 323 38.48 2.86 -15.51
CA PHE A 323 37.27 3.67 -15.68
C PHE A 323 37.58 5.01 -16.36
N ASN A 324 37.80 4.93 -17.68
CA ASN A 324 38.36 6.01 -18.49
C ASN A 324 37.63 6.11 -19.84
N GLY A 325 37.61 7.30 -20.44
CA GLY A 325 37.00 7.54 -21.75
C GLY A 325 35.54 7.99 -21.68
N VAL A 326 34.76 7.74 -22.73
CA VAL A 326 33.33 8.08 -22.77
C VAL A 326 32.55 7.25 -21.76
N TYR A 327 31.62 7.93 -21.10
CA TYR A 327 30.62 7.35 -20.23
C TYR A 327 29.24 7.84 -20.63
N LEU A 328 28.28 6.92 -20.70
CA LEU A 328 26.88 7.23 -20.92
C LEU A 328 26.04 6.59 -19.83
N LEU A 329 24.97 7.28 -19.46
CA LEU A 329 23.98 6.86 -18.47
C LEU A 329 22.60 7.07 -19.06
N PHE A 330 21.71 6.08 -18.97
CA PHE A 330 20.30 6.24 -19.33
C PHE A 330 19.40 5.47 -18.37
N ASP A 331 18.28 6.08 -17.99
CA ASP A 331 17.07 5.36 -17.58
C ASP A 331 16.19 5.14 -18.82
N LEU A 332 16.03 3.89 -19.24
CA LEU A 332 15.23 3.50 -20.39
C LEU A 332 13.90 2.89 -19.91
N LEU A 333 12.79 3.57 -20.20
CA LEU A 333 11.45 3.12 -19.85
C LEU A 333 10.92 2.22 -20.96
N VAL A 334 10.49 1.02 -20.61
CA VAL A 334 10.01 0.00 -21.56
C VAL A 334 8.64 -0.51 -21.13
N PRO A 335 7.78 -0.96 -22.06
CA PRO A 335 6.53 -1.59 -21.67
C PRO A 335 6.81 -2.84 -20.85
N ARG A 336 5.97 -3.13 -19.84
CA ARG A 336 6.13 -4.33 -18.99
C ARG A 336 6.14 -5.65 -19.77
N SER A 337 5.52 -5.68 -20.95
CA SER A 337 5.59 -6.84 -21.86
C SER A 337 7.01 -7.12 -22.36
N ASN A 338 7.86 -6.10 -22.36
CA ASN A 338 9.25 -6.16 -22.78
C ASN A 338 10.22 -6.00 -21.60
N GLY A 339 9.76 -5.54 -20.44
CA GLY A 339 10.53 -5.50 -19.21
C GLY A 339 10.77 -6.88 -18.58
N GLY A 340 10.97 -6.90 -17.26
CA GLY A 340 11.38 -8.09 -16.51
C GLY A 340 12.88 -8.43 -16.61
N PHE A 341 13.49 -8.77 -15.46
CA PHE A 341 14.91 -9.14 -15.39
C PHE A 341 15.29 -10.35 -16.26
N GLU A 342 14.35 -11.29 -16.47
CA GLU A 342 14.56 -12.46 -17.32
C GLU A 342 14.69 -12.10 -18.81
N ASN A 343 14.12 -10.97 -19.24
CA ASN A 343 14.28 -10.48 -20.59
C ASN A 343 15.56 -9.63 -20.71
N LYS A 344 16.70 -10.29 -20.90
CA LYS A 344 18.02 -9.66 -21.03
C LYS A 344 18.16 -8.69 -22.22
N ASP A 345 17.26 -8.75 -23.19
CA ASP A 345 17.19 -7.81 -24.31
C ASP A 345 16.04 -6.80 -24.16
N GLY A 346 15.41 -6.72 -22.98
CA GLY A 346 14.23 -5.90 -22.74
C GLY A 346 14.43 -4.40 -22.97
N PHE A 347 15.67 -3.93 -22.87
CA PHE A 347 16.07 -2.54 -23.13
C PHE A 347 16.44 -2.25 -24.60
N VAL A 348 16.32 -3.21 -25.52
CA VAL A 348 16.52 -2.97 -26.95
C VAL A 348 15.29 -2.24 -27.51
N GLY A 349 15.50 -1.10 -28.16
CA GLY A 349 14.41 -0.25 -28.63
C GLY A 349 14.87 1.11 -29.17
N GLU A 350 13.91 1.90 -29.62
CA GLU A 350 14.13 3.30 -30.02
C GLU A 350 13.35 4.19 -29.07
N TYR A 351 14.07 5.07 -28.39
CA TYR A 351 13.59 5.87 -27.29
C TYR A 351 13.56 7.35 -27.64
N SER A 352 12.51 8.03 -27.20
CA SER A 352 12.38 9.48 -27.29
C SER A 352 12.42 10.12 -25.90
N LEU A 353 12.67 11.42 -25.83
CA LEU A 353 12.56 12.16 -24.57
C LEU A 353 11.14 12.00 -23.99
N LEU A 354 11.05 11.67 -22.71
CA LEU A 354 9.80 11.58 -21.98
C LEU A 354 9.07 12.92 -21.97
N ASP A 355 7.83 12.93 -22.45
CA ASP A 355 6.86 13.98 -22.16
C ASP A 355 6.07 13.57 -20.91
N PRO A 356 6.19 14.28 -19.76
CA PRO A 356 5.46 13.96 -18.54
C PRO A 356 3.93 13.97 -18.71
N LYS A 357 3.41 14.54 -19.80
CA LYS A 357 1.98 14.57 -20.15
C LYS A 357 1.57 13.49 -21.14
N ALA A 358 2.49 12.65 -21.61
CA ALA A 358 2.17 11.54 -22.50
C ALA A 358 1.28 10.52 -21.78
N GLU A 359 0.38 9.90 -22.55
CA GLU A 359 -0.51 8.83 -22.05
C GLU A 359 0.25 7.53 -21.75
N SER A 360 1.44 7.35 -22.32
CA SER A 360 2.35 6.22 -22.09
C SER A 360 3.79 6.71 -22.07
N TRP A 361 4.60 6.09 -21.22
CA TRP A 361 6.03 6.34 -21.09
C TRP A 361 6.88 5.25 -21.76
N ASP A 362 6.24 4.33 -22.47
CA ASP A 362 6.90 3.23 -23.17
C ASP A 362 7.87 3.75 -24.22
N TYR A 363 9.08 3.19 -24.20
CA TYR A 363 10.18 3.60 -25.08
C TYR A 363 10.46 5.10 -24.98
N THR A 364 10.57 5.58 -23.75
CA THR A 364 11.05 6.94 -23.46
C THR A 364 12.25 6.92 -22.51
N PHE A 365 12.91 8.06 -22.36
CA PHE A 365 13.89 8.29 -21.31
C PHE A 365 13.66 9.68 -20.68
N PRO A 366 13.78 9.84 -19.36
CA PRO A 366 13.65 11.15 -18.72
C PRO A 366 14.86 12.03 -19.06
N ALA A 367 14.65 13.35 -19.08
CA ALA A 367 15.72 14.31 -19.30
C ALA A 367 16.81 14.20 -18.20
N GLY A 368 18.07 14.29 -18.61
CA GLY A 368 19.19 14.40 -17.68
C GLY A 368 19.07 15.61 -16.76
N ARG A 369 19.35 15.43 -15.47
CA ARG A 369 19.38 16.52 -14.48
C ARG A 369 20.48 16.31 -13.44
N LEU A 370 21.05 17.41 -12.96
CA LEU A 370 21.99 17.44 -11.84
C LEU A 370 21.28 18.07 -10.64
N ARG A 371 21.14 17.29 -9.59
CA ARG A 371 20.71 17.79 -8.28
C ARG A 371 21.85 18.56 -7.62
N ASP A 372 21.55 19.54 -6.78
CA ASP A 372 22.53 20.35 -6.04
C ASP A 372 23.36 19.56 -5.00
N ASP A 373 22.96 18.33 -4.67
CA ASP A 373 23.79 17.32 -3.99
C ASP A 373 24.81 16.62 -4.90
N SER A 374 24.92 17.08 -6.15
CA SER A 374 25.78 16.53 -7.20
C SER A 374 25.38 15.13 -7.70
N MET A 375 24.14 14.69 -7.50
CA MET A 375 23.65 13.43 -8.08
C MET A 375 23.23 13.61 -9.55
N GLN A 376 23.85 12.85 -10.46
CA GLN A 376 23.46 12.77 -11.86
C GLN A 376 22.29 11.81 -12.03
N LEU A 377 21.20 12.28 -12.61
CA LEU A 377 20.00 11.49 -12.82
C LEU A 377 19.63 11.34 -14.30
N HIS A 378 19.06 10.19 -14.65
CA HIS A 378 18.42 9.87 -15.92
C HIS A 378 19.36 9.71 -17.12
N ALA A 379 19.61 10.76 -17.91
CA ALA A 379 20.29 10.66 -19.20
C ALA A 379 21.53 11.57 -19.29
N TRP A 380 22.72 10.99 -19.45
CA TRP A 380 23.98 11.75 -19.39
C TRP A 380 25.02 11.29 -20.39
N TYR A 381 25.79 12.26 -20.88
CA TYR A 381 27.13 12.08 -21.40
C TYR A 381 28.16 12.56 -20.38
N ALA A 382 29.24 11.81 -20.20
CA ALA A 382 30.40 12.28 -19.46
C ALA A 382 31.71 11.70 -19.99
N LYS A 383 32.82 12.28 -19.59
CA LYS A 383 34.13 11.62 -19.64
C LYS A 383 34.49 11.09 -18.26
N CYS A 384 35.04 9.88 -18.23
CA CYS A 384 35.74 9.37 -17.07
C CYS A 384 37.24 9.60 -17.24
N VAL A 385 37.89 10.02 -16.16
CA VAL A 385 39.35 10.19 -16.11
C VAL A 385 39.87 9.59 -14.80
N SER A 386 40.73 8.58 -14.92
CA SER A 386 41.43 7.96 -13.78
C SER A 386 40.49 7.47 -12.66
N GLY A 387 39.41 6.76 -12.98
CA GLY A 387 38.53 6.20 -11.95
C GLY A 387 37.35 7.07 -11.55
N GLN A 388 37.18 8.27 -12.11
CA GLN A 388 36.16 9.24 -11.70
C GLN A 388 35.47 9.87 -12.90
N LEU A 389 34.23 10.34 -12.72
CA LEU A 389 33.55 11.22 -13.68
C LEU A 389 34.21 12.60 -13.65
N ASP A 390 34.60 13.09 -14.82
CA ASP A 390 35.05 14.46 -15.00
C ASP A 390 33.85 15.35 -15.29
N MET A 391 33.33 16.01 -14.25
CA MET A 391 32.17 16.90 -14.37
C MET A 391 32.44 18.14 -15.23
N SER A 392 33.69 18.50 -15.50
CA SER A 392 34.00 19.55 -16.49
C SER A 392 33.80 19.08 -17.93
N GLN A 393 33.66 17.77 -18.12
CA GLN A 393 33.42 17.09 -19.38
C GLN A 393 32.13 16.25 -19.31
N ALA A 394 31.14 16.70 -18.55
CA ALA A 394 29.82 16.08 -18.44
C ALA A 394 28.71 17.01 -18.97
N ALA A 395 27.67 16.41 -19.53
CA ALA A 395 26.51 17.10 -20.06
C ALA A 395 25.25 16.23 -19.89
N PRO A 396 24.18 16.73 -19.26
CA PRO A 396 22.90 16.05 -19.25
C PRO A 396 22.31 16.04 -20.66
N ILE A 397 21.64 14.96 -21.05
CA ILE A 397 20.93 14.88 -22.33
C ILE A 397 19.48 15.26 -22.06
N THR A 398 19.04 16.40 -22.58
CA THR A 398 17.73 17.01 -22.26
C THR A 398 16.74 17.01 -23.42
N ALA A 399 17.17 16.63 -24.62
CA ALA A 399 16.31 16.44 -25.78
C ALA A 399 16.90 15.43 -26.76
N GLY A 400 16.07 14.93 -27.67
CA GLY A 400 16.47 14.08 -28.80
C GLY A 400 16.00 12.63 -28.66
N SER A 401 16.77 11.71 -29.22
CA SER A 401 16.47 10.29 -29.24
C SER A 401 17.68 9.42 -28.97
N VAL A 402 17.40 8.18 -28.55
CA VAL A 402 18.38 7.13 -28.30
C VAL A 402 17.89 5.86 -28.96
N LYS A 403 18.75 5.14 -29.66
CA LYS A 403 18.40 3.84 -30.24
C LYS A 403 19.36 2.78 -29.75
N VAL A 404 18.84 1.68 -29.23
CA VAL A 404 19.61 0.53 -28.77
C VAL A 404 19.29 -0.66 -29.66
N GLU A 405 20.32 -1.22 -30.27
CA GLU A 405 20.22 -2.37 -31.17
C GLU A 405 21.18 -3.48 -30.76
N LYS A 406 20.79 -4.73 -31.00
CA LYS A 406 21.66 -5.89 -30.82
C LYS A 406 22.36 -6.24 -32.12
N ALA A 407 23.68 -6.39 -32.10
CA ALA A 407 24.51 -6.72 -33.25
C ALA A 407 25.47 -7.88 -32.91
N GLY A 408 24.98 -9.11 -33.02
CA GLY A 408 25.71 -10.29 -32.57
C GLY A 408 25.76 -10.34 -31.04
N ASP A 409 26.97 -10.38 -30.47
CA ASP A 409 27.20 -10.33 -29.03
C ASP A 409 27.32 -8.91 -28.47
N ASP A 410 27.35 -7.91 -29.35
CA ASP A 410 27.47 -6.50 -28.99
C ASP A 410 26.10 -5.83 -28.99
N TYR A 411 25.99 -4.75 -28.23
CA TYR A 411 24.90 -3.77 -28.32
C TYR A 411 25.46 -2.49 -28.91
N ILE A 412 24.66 -1.85 -29.76
CA ILE A 412 24.96 -0.58 -30.40
C ILE A 412 23.93 0.43 -29.89
N LEU A 413 24.40 1.42 -29.16
CA LEU A 413 23.61 2.56 -28.74
C LEU A 413 23.96 3.76 -29.64
N THR A 414 22.95 4.36 -30.26
CA THR A 414 23.07 5.57 -31.08
C THR A 414 22.35 6.71 -30.38
N VAL A 415 23.05 7.82 -30.17
CA VAL A 415 22.48 9.04 -29.57
C VAL A 415 22.38 10.12 -30.63
N ASP A 416 21.21 10.75 -30.73
CA ASP A 416 21.02 12.04 -31.42
C ASP A 416 20.29 12.97 -30.46
N GLY A 417 21.06 13.55 -29.53
CA GLY A 417 20.58 14.31 -28.40
C GLY A 417 21.01 15.77 -28.41
N LYS A 418 20.56 16.52 -27.41
CA LYS A 418 21.08 17.84 -27.06
C LYS A 418 21.32 17.98 -25.57
N ASP A 419 22.31 18.77 -25.19
CA ASP A 419 22.52 19.17 -23.81
C ASP A 419 21.63 20.35 -23.39
N ASP A 420 21.66 20.66 -22.10
CA ASP A 420 20.97 21.80 -21.51
C ASP A 420 21.54 23.18 -21.92
N ASN A 421 22.69 23.21 -22.60
CA ASN A 421 23.27 24.41 -23.21
C ASN A 421 22.98 24.50 -24.73
N GLY A 422 22.19 23.56 -25.27
CA GLY A 422 21.76 23.53 -26.67
C GLY A 422 22.78 22.96 -27.67
N ASN A 423 23.91 22.44 -27.21
CA ASN A 423 24.87 21.72 -28.06
C ASN A 423 24.31 20.35 -28.44
N ASN A 424 24.60 19.87 -29.65
CA ASN A 424 24.25 18.50 -30.03
C ASN A 424 25.14 17.50 -29.28
N ILE A 425 24.58 16.37 -28.88
CA ILE A 425 25.30 15.19 -28.38
C ILE A 425 24.99 14.06 -29.35
N ARG A 426 25.97 13.69 -30.18
CA ARG A 426 25.78 12.69 -31.23
C ARG A 426 26.87 11.65 -31.20
N GLY A 427 26.49 10.41 -31.47
CA GLY A 427 27.49 9.36 -31.56
C GLY A 427 26.96 7.96 -31.43
N THR A 428 27.89 7.02 -31.58
CA THR A 428 27.64 5.60 -31.42
C THR A 428 28.51 5.02 -30.31
N PHE A 429 27.90 4.16 -29.50
CA PHE A 429 28.60 3.33 -28.52
C PHE A 429 28.35 1.87 -28.84
N ARG A 430 29.40 1.12 -29.17
CA ARG A 430 29.36 -0.33 -29.36
C ARG A 430 30.09 -1.02 -28.23
N GLY A 431 29.39 -1.87 -27.50
CA GLY A 431 29.97 -2.62 -26.39
C GLY A 431 29.26 -3.92 -26.06
N LYS A 432 29.92 -4.75 -25.27
CA LYS A 432 29.37 -6.02 -24.77
C LYS A 432 28.75 -5.83 -23.40
N VAL A 433 27.71 -6.60 -23.10
CA VAL A 433 27.21 -6.65 -21.72
C VAL A 433 28.23 -7.37 -20.85
N ASN A 434 28.70 -6.68 -19.83
CA ASN A 434 29.66 -7.19 -18.88
C ASN A 434 28.96 -7.83 -17.66
N THR A 435 27.94 -7.18 -17.10
CA THR A 435 27.12 -7.72 -15.99
C THR A 435 25.67 -7.31 -16.17
N TYR A 436 24.75 -8.17 -15.73
CA TYR A 436 23.35 -7.83 -15.49
C TYR A 436 23.12 -7.76 -13.99
N ASP A 437 22.33 -6.80 -13.54
CA ASP A 437 21.94 -6.67 -12.13
C ASP A 437 20.42 -6.52 -12.00
N ASN A 438 19.86 -7.12 -10.95
CA ASN A 438 18.45 -7.00 -10.60
C ASN A 438 18.34 -6.19 -9.32
N GLN A 439 17.90 -4.94 -9.46
CA GLN A 439 17.61 -4.01 -8.37
C GLN A 439 16.11 -3.73 -8.26
N ALA A 440 15.25 -4.53 -8.90
CA ALA A 440 13.83 -4.47 -8.61
C ALA A 440 13.66 -4.80 -7.12
N HIS A 441 13.08 -3.86 -6.37
CA HIS A 441 12.65 -4.12 -5.02
C HIS A 441 11.44 -5.06 -5.09
N ASP A 442 11.56 -6.24 -4.48
CA ASP A 442 10.43 -7.16 -4.26
C ASP A 442 9.44 -6.57 -3.23
#